data_AF-A0A1E5WJH7-F1
#
_entry.id   AF-A0A1E5WJH7-F1
#
_cell.length_a   1.000
_cell.length_b   1.000
_cell.length_c   1.000
_cell.angle_alpha   90.00
_cell.angle_beta   90.00
_cell.angle_gamma   90.00
#
_symmetry.space_group_name_H-M   'P 1'
#
loop_
_entity.id
_entity.type
_entity.pdbx_description
1 polymer ?
#
loop_
_entity_poly.entity_id
_entity_poly.type
_entity_poly.pdbx_seq_one_letter_code
_entity_poly.pdbx_strand_id
1 'polypeptide(L)' 'LCPVRCFRPDPVCGADGVTYWCGCSEAACAGARVLRHGYCEVGAGSAPISGLHIVWLFVLGA' A
#
# COMPACT_ATOMS: atom_id res chain seq x y z
N LEU A 1 -0.42 13.60 -16.50
CA LEU A 1 0.47 13.20 -15.39
C LEU A 1 -0.20 13.62 -14.09
N CYS A 2 -0.27 12.77 -13.06
CA CYS A 2 -0.80 13.18 -11.76
C CYS A 2 0.35 13.50 -10.79
N PRO A 3 0.65 14.78 -10.53
CA PRO A 3 1.64 15.14 -9.52
C PRO A 3 1.00 15.11 -8.13
N VAL A 4 0.65 13.93 -7.63
CA VAL A 4 0.11 13.79 -6.28
C VAL A 4 1.26 13.99 -5.29
N ARG A 5 1.10 14.98 -4.40
CA ARG A 5 2.03 15.29 -3.33
C ARG A 5 1.24 15.58 -2.08
N CYS A 6 1.33 14.70 -1.10
CA CYS A 6 0.78 14.93 0.23
C CYS A 6 1.93 15.10 1.23
N PHE A 7 1.81 16.13 2.09
CA PHE A 7 2.76 16.35 3.20
C PHE A 7 2.37 15.55 4.45
N ARG A 8 1.06 15.32 4.63
CA ARG A 8 0.48 14.54 5.73
C ARG A 8 -0.16 13.28 5.15
N PRO A 9 0.05 12.11 5.77
CA PRO A 9 -0.66 10.90 5.39
C PRO A 9 -2.17 11.07 5.62
N ASP A 10 -2.96 10.68 4.62
CA ASP A 10 -4.41 10.57 4.68
C ASP A 10 -4.82 9.24 4.02
N PRO A 11 -4.55 8.09 4.66
CA PRO A 11 -4.65 6.80 4.01
C PRO A 11 -6.09 6.44 3.64
N VAL A 12 -6.29 5.85 2.47
CA VAL A 12 -7.55 5.25 2.05
C VAL A 12 -7.31 3.86 1.48
N CYS A 13 -8.29 2.97 1.66
CA CYS A 13 -8.26 1.63 1.09
C CYS A 13 -9.03 1.60 -0.23
N GLY A 14 -8.32 1.25 -1.31
CA GLY A 14 -8.91 1.05 -2.62
C GLY A 14 -9.68 -0.26 -2.74
N ALA A 15 -10.58 -0.33 -3.72
CA ALA A 15 -11.33 -1.53 -4.08
C ALA A 15 -10.46 -2.64 -4.68
N ASP A 16 -9.24 -2.29 -5.05
CA ASP A 16 -8.16 -3.16 -5.46
C ASP A 16 -7.33 -3.69 -4.28
N GLY A 17 -7.67 -3.34 -3.04
CA GLY A 17 -6.94 -3.74 -1.84
C GLY A 17 -5.63 -2.98 -1.60
N VAL A 18 -5.36 -1.92 -2.38
CA VAL A 18 -4.18 -1.08 -2.24
C VAL A 18 -4.46 0.06 -1.26
N THR A 19 -3.50 0.32 -0.36
CA THR A 19 -3.55 1.52 0.50
C THR A 19 -2.94 2.70 -0.23
N TYR A 20 -3.72 3.75 -0.42
CA TYR A 20 -3.30 5.02 -1.00
C TYR A 20 -3.04 6.03 0.13
N TRP A 21 -1.80 6.47 0.29
CA TRP A 21 -1.33 7.25 1.44
C TRP A 21 -1.62 8.76 1.34
N CYS A 22 -1.78 9.26 0.12
CA CYS A 22 -2.17 10.62 -0.19
C CYS A 22 -3.69 10.76 -0.44
N GLY A 23 -4.46 9.76 0.02
CA GLY A 23 -5.91 9.78 0.05
C GLY A 23 -6.57 9.61 -1.32
N CYS A 24 -7.78 10.13 -1.43
CA CYS A 24 -8.62 9.95 -2.60
C CYS A 24 -7.98 10.51 -3.89
N SER A 25 -7.14 11.54 -3.79
CA SER A 25 -6.46 12.13 -4.95
C SER A 25 -5.47 11.16 -5.61
N GLU A 26 -4.78 10.35 -4.80
CA GLU A 26 -3.88 9.31 -5.25
C GLU A 26 -4.64 8.12 -5.82
N ALA A 27 -5.69 7.67 -5.12
CA ALA A 27 -6.56 6.58 -5.58
C ALA A 27 -7.21 6.93 -6.94
N ALA A 28 -7.78 8.13 -7.06
CA ALA A 28 -8.40 8.59 -8.29
C ALA A 28 -7.40 8.71 -9.44
N CYS A 29 -6.17 9.16 -9.17
CA CYS A 29 -5.12 9.16 -10.18
C CYS A 29 -4.79 7.74 -10.68
N ALA A 30 -4.72 6.78 -9.76
CA ALA A 30 -4.50 5.38 -10.08
C ALA A 30 -5.73 4.71 -10.73
N GLY A 31 -6.86 5.41 -10.84
CA GLY A 31 -8.12 4.87 -11.34
C GLY A 31 -8.82 3.92 -10.36
N ALA A 32 -8.39 3.89 -9.09
CA ALA A 32 -8.98 3.06 -8.06
C ALA A 32 -10.18 3.73 -7.40
N ARG A 33 -11.23 2.94 -7.15
CA ARG A 33 -12.36 3.36 -6.32
C ARG A 33 -11.99 3.18 -4.85
N VAL A 34 -12.32 4.14 -3.99
CA VAL A 34 -12.09 4.02 -2.55
C VAL A 34 -13.22 3.23 -1.90
N LEU A 35 -12.90 2.21 -1.10
CA LEU A 35 -13.86 1.46 -0.29
C LEU A 35 -14.09 2.08 1.09
N ARG A 36 -13.01 2.54 1.73
CA ARG A 36 -13.04 3.07 3.11
C ARG A 36 -11.86 4.02 3.35
N HIS A 37 -12.07 5.01 4.22
CA HIS A 37 -10.99 5.81 4.83
C HIS A 37 -10.20 5.01 5.85
N GLY A 38 -8.89 5.20 5.89
CA GLY A 38 -7.95 4.34 6.60
C GLY A 38 -7.23 3.38 5.64
N TYR A 39 -6.19 2.72 6.15
CA TYR A 39 -5.43 1.72 5.39
C TYR A 39 -6.25 0.44 5.18
N CYS A 40 -5.87 -0.35 4.18
CA CYS A 40 -6.48 -1.66 3.98
C CYS A 40 -6.07 -2.64 5.10
N GLU A 41 -7.03 -3.40 5.61
CA GLU A 41 -6.75 -4.45 6.60
C GLU A 41 -5.79 -5.49 6.00
N VAL A 42 -4.67 -5.73 6.68
CA VAL A 42 -3.70 -6.76 6.27
C VAL A 42 -4.26 -8.13 6.68
N GLY A 43 -5.25 -8.61 5.96
CA GLY A 43 -5.75 -9.97 6.09
C GLY A 43 -4.77 -10.94 5.44
N ALA A 44 -3.84 -11.51 6.22
CA ALA A 44 -3.11 -12.78 5.99
C ALA A 44 -2.73 -13.23 4.55
N GLY A 45 -2.50 -12.31 3.60
CA GLY A 45 -2.18 -12.69 2.23
C GLY A 45 -1.78 -11.49 1.37
N SER A 46 -0.53 -11.51 0.92
CA SER A 46 0.01 -10.69 -0.17
C SER A 46 0.08 -9.17 0.02
N ALA A 47 0.77 -8.71 1.07
CA ALA A 47 1.79 -7.71 0.78
C ALA A 47 2.97 -8.45 0.13
N PRO A 48 3.55 -8.00 -0.98
CA PRO A 48 4.90 -8.42 -1.34
C PRO A 48 5.80 -7.88 -0.23
N ILE A 49 5.92 -8.68 0.81
CA ILE A 49 6.91 -8.53 1.86
C ILE A 49 8.26 -8.58 1.18
N SER A 50 8.75 -7.41 0.77
CA SER A 50 10.18 -7.15 0.57
C SER A 50 10.99 -7.37 1.88
N GLY A 51 10.34 -7.85 2.95
CA GLY A 51 10.97 -8.40 4.16
C GLY A 51 11.13 -9.93 4.19
N LEU A 52 10.50 -10.73 3.31
CA LEU A 52 10.75 -12.19 3.26
C LEU A 52 12.02 -12.54 2.48
N HIS A 53 12.54 -11.59 1.70
CA HIS A 53 13.84 -11.75 1.03
C HIS A 53 15.04 -11.49 1.96
N ILE A 54 14.80 -11.12 3.22
CA ILE A 54 15.84 -11.00 4.26
C ILE A 54 15.95 -12.28 5.07
N VAL A 55 14.85 -13.02 5.29
CA VAL A 55 14.88 -14.28 6.06
C VAL A 55 15.75 -15.33 5.36
N TRP A 56 15.72 -15.39 4.02
CA TRP A 56 16.61 -16.27 3.25
C TRP A 56 18.10 -15.91 3.34
N LEU A 57 18.44 -14.63 3.54
CA LEU A 57 19.83 -14.20 3.73
C LEU A 57 20.40 -14.67 5.08
N PHE A 58 19.55 -14.84 6.10
CA PHE A 58 19.98 -15.33 7.41
C PHE A 58 20.05 -16.86 7.50
N VAL A 59 19.25 -17.61 6.73
CA VAL A 59 19.16 -19.08 6.85
C VAL A 59 20.20 -19.84 6.00
N LEU A 60 20.69 -19.26 4.90
CA LEU A 60 21.73 -19.89 4.07
C LEU A 60 23.13 -19.28 4.24
N GLY A 61 23.33 -18.48 5.29
CA GLY A 61 24.52 -17.65 5.46
C GLY A 61 25.16 -17.71 6.85
N ALA A 62 25.26 -18.89 7.46
CA ALA A 62 26.25 -19.23 8.51
C ALA A 62 26.30 -20.76 8.70
#